data_AF-A0A2S9JGR7-F1
#
_entry.id   AF-A0A2S9JGR7-F1
#
_cell.length_a   1.000
_cell.length_b   1.000
_cell.length_c   1.000
_cell.angle_alpha   90.00
_cell.angle_beta   90.00
_cell.angle_gamma   90.00
#
_symmetry.space_group_name_H-M   'P 1'
#
loop_
_entity.id
_entity.type
_entity.pdbx_description
1 polymer ?
#
loop_
_entity_poly.entity_id
_entity_poly.type
_entity_poly.pdbx_seq_one_letter_code
_entity_poly.pdbx_strand_id
1 'polypeptide(L)'
;MGNRRLPIIIESQGGDLDAGIKMGRMVRNRGLNVAVGHTRFEVCRPELKSCKPLFSKDIAFAGTAVPERANCDSACQYVLAGGTRRIASPYNYLGVHKPFKPNQNVEKAVARVKPMLKDFFSEMNVDPTIVDLAYASTKMTDLTSKQATDFRLITEPGDVFNLMAVDVCKQVPLPENCITRTGK
;
A
#
# COMPACT_ATOMS: atom_id res chain seq x y z
N MET A 1 -15.50 0.87 -4.15
CA MET A 1 -14.55 0.77 -5.29
C MET A 1 -15.34 0.57 -6.57
N GLY A 2 -15.00 1.30 -7.64
CA GLY A 2 -15.68 1.22 -8.93
C GLY A 2 -15.55 -0.16 -9.59
N ASN A 3 -16.01 -0.31 -10.83
CA ASN A 3 -15.98 -1.60 -11.53
C ASN A 3 -14.61 -1.97 -12.10
N ARG A 4 -13.70 -0.98 -12.21
CA ARG A 4 -12.36 -1.22 -12.75
C ARG A 4 -11.39 -1.78 -11.70
N ARG A 5 -10.55 -2.74 -12.10
CA ARG A 5 -9.42 -3.28 -11.34
C ARG A 5 -8.16 -2.45 -11.59
N LEU A 6 -8.06 -1.32 -10.91
CA LEU A 6 -6.90 -0.45 -11.00
C LEU A 6 -5.88 -0.75 -9.91
N PRO A 7 -4.56 -0.70 -10.22
CA PRO A 7 -3.55 -0.80 -9.19
C PRO A 7 -3.66 0.37 -8.21
N ILE A 8 -3.37 0.11 -6.94
CA ILE A 8 -3.28 1.14 -5.91
C ILE A 8 -1.81 1.48 -5.72
N ILE A 9 -1.48 2.76 -5.88
CA ILE A 9 -0.17 3.31 -5.49
C ILE A 9 -0.37 3.98 -4.13
N ILE A 10 0.34 3.51 -3.11
CA ILE A 10 0.10 3.94 -1.72
C ILE A 10 1.35 4.58 -1.10
N GLU A 11 1.11 5.73 -0.47
CA GLU A 11 2.01 6.41 0.45
C GLU A 11 1.20 6.77 1.70
N SER A 12 1.59 6.27 2.87
CA SER A 12 0.88 6.50 4.13
C SER A 12 1.77 6.19 5.34
N GLN A 13 1.72 7.05 6.35
CA GLN A 13 2.32 6.82 7.67
C GLN A 13 1.49 5.87 8.57
N GLY A 14 0.36 5.36 8.05
CA GLY A 14 -0.61 4.59 8.81
C GLY A 14 -1.72 5.44 9.43
N GLY A 15 -2.29 4.97 10.54
CA GLY A 15 -3.49 5.55 11.15
C GLY A 15 -4.27 4.52 11.94
N ASP A 16 -5.59 4.48 11.73
CA ASP A 16 -6.48 3.54 12.41
C ASP A 16 -6.28 2.09 11.91
N LEU A 17 -6.11 1.17 12.86
CA LEU A 17 -5.79 -0.23 12.60
C LEU A 17 -6.96 -1.00 11.97
N ASP A 18 -8.18 -0.78 12.47
CA ASP A 18 -9.37 -1.47 11.98
C ASP A 18 -9.73 -0.99 10.57
N ALA A 19 -9.59 0.32 10.31
CA ALA A 19 -9.72 0.89 8.98
C ALA A 19 -8.71 0.28 7.99
N GLY A 20 -7.43 0.17 8.40
CA GLY A 20 -6.38 -0.45 7.59
C GLY A 20 -6.69 -1.91 7.22
N ILE A 21 -7.16 -2.71 8.19
CA ILE A 21 -7.58 -4.11 7.99
C ILE A 21 -8.76 -4.21 7.04
N LYS A 22 -9.80 -3.38 7.25
CA LYS A 22 -10.98 -3.35 6.39
C LYS A 22 -10.61 -2.96 4.96
N MET A 23 -9.74 -1.96 4.80
CA MET A 23 -9.20 -1.57 3.49
C MET A 23 -8.43 -2.72 2.85
N GLY A 24 -7.55 -3.40 3.58
CA GLY A 24 -6.82 -4.58 3.11
C GLY A 24 -7.75 -5.69 2.59
N ARG A 25 -8.81 -6.02 3.34
CA ARG A 25 -9.83 -6.98 2.89
C ARG A 25 -10.58 -6.51 1.64
N MET A 26 -10.92 -5.23 1.55
CA MET A 26 -11.54 -4.67 0.34
C MET A 26 -10.63 -4.78 -0.89
N VAL A 27 -9.33 -4.47 -0.73
CA VAL A 27 -8.31 -4.63 -1.77
C VAL A 27 -8.22 -6.08 -2.23
N ARG A 28 -8.12 -7.02 -1.28
CA ARG A 28 -8.04 -8.46 -1.57
C ARG A 28 -9.27 -8.96 -2.30
N ASN A 29 -10.47 -8.65 -1.79
CA ASN A 29 -11.74 -9.06 -2.38
C ASN A 29 -11.94 -8.54 -3.81
N ARG A 30 -11.32 -7.41 -4.15
CA ARG A 30 -11.36 -6.82 -5.50
C ARG A 30 -10.22 -7.30 -6.39
N GLY A 31 -9.29 -8.11 -5.88
CA GLY A 31 -8.16 -8.65 -6.62
C GLY A 31 -7.20 -7.56 -7.11
N LEU A 32 -7.04 -6.47 -6.35
CA LEU A 32 -6.23 -5.34 -6.76
C LEU A 32 -4.75 -5.55 -6.46
N ASN A 33 -3.90 -5.04 -7.34
CA ASN A 33 -2.46 -4.95 -7.09
C ASN A 33 -2.16 -3.69 -6.28
N VAL A 34 -1.15 -3.75 -5.41
CA VAL A 34 -0.70 -2.61 -4.60
C VAL A 34 0.79 -2.42 -4.78
N ALA A 35 1.21 -1.18 -5.01
CA ALA A 35 2.61 -0.79 -4.99
C ALA A 35 2.84 0.39 -4.05
N VAL A 36 3.97 0.40 -3.35
CA VAL A 36 4.38 1.54 -2.52
C VAL A 36 5.09 2.56 -3.39
N GLY A 37 4.66 3.81 -3.29
CA GLY A 37 5.16 4.92 -4.10
C GLY A 37 4.27 6.14 -3.91
N HIS A 38 4.69 7.28 -4.44
CA HIS A 38 3.93 8.53 -4.32
C HIS A 38 3.67 9.16 -5.68
N THR A 39 2.71 10.08 -5.76
CA THR A 39 2.44 10.80 -7.00
C THR A 39 3.13 12.16 -6.98
N ARG A 40 4.01 12.40 -7.96
CA ARG A 40 4.49 13.75 -8.27
C ARG A 40 3.58 14.35 -9.33
N PHE A 41 2.74 15.29 -8.93
CA PHE A 41 1.86 16.02 -9.84
C PHE A 41 2.65 16.99 -10.72
N GLU A 42 2.32 17.05 -12.01
CA GLU A 42 3.06 17.84 -13.01
C GLU A 42 2.63 19.31 -13.05
N VAL A 43 1.32 19.57 -12.95
CA VAL A 43 0.78 20.92 -13.09
C VAL A 43 0.49 21.54 -11.72
N CYS A 44 -0.29 20.85 -10.90
CA CYS A 44 -0.67 21.31 -9.57
C CYS A 44 -1.13 20.14 -8.72
N ARG A 45 -1.09 20.33 -7.40
CA ARG A 45 -1.58 19.32 -6.46
C ARG A 45 -3.10 19.43 -6.29
N PRO A 46 -3.84 18.30 -6.19
CA PRO A 46 -5.29 18.30 -6.03
C PRO A 46 -5.79 19.06 -4.79
N GLU A 47 -4.95 19.21 -3.76
CA GLU A 47 -5.29 19.93 -2.53
C GLU A 47 -5.38 21.46 -2.74
N LEU A 48 -4.79 22.00 -3.82
CA LEU A 48 -4.86 23.42 -4.12
C LEU A 48 -6.21 23.75 -4.75
N LYS A 49 -6.94 24.71 -4.17
CA LYS A 49 -8.28 25.14 -4.66
C LYS A 49 -8.32 25.57 -6.13
N SER A 50 -7.21 26.10 -6.64
CA SER A 50 -7.07 26.53 -8.03
C SER A 50 -6.78 25.38 -9.00
N CYS A 51 -6.46 24.19 -8.49
CA CYS A 51 -6.06 23.06 -9.31
C CYS A 51 -7.28 22.41 -9.97
N LYS A 52 -7.23 22.25 -11.30
CA LYS A 52 -8.30 21.63 -12.09
C LYS A 52 -7.80 20.32 -12.71
N PRO A 53 -8.65 19.28 -12.78
CA PRO A 53 -8.32 18.07 -13.53
C PRO A 53 -8.01 18.37 -15.00
N LEU A 54 -7.08 17.63 -15.60
CA LEU A 54 -6.63 17.89 -16.97
C LEU A 54 -7.43 17.12 -18.03
N PHE A 55 -7.96 15.94 -17.68
CA PHE A 55 -8.57 15.04 -18.68
C PHE A 55 -10.09 14.91 -18.52
N SER A 56 -10.61 14.85 -17.31
CA SER A 56 -12.06 14.73 -17.06
C SER A 56 -12.49 15.44 -15.78
N LYS A 57 -13.77 15.84 -15.72
CA LYS A 57 -14.39 16.44 -14.54
C LYS A 57 -14.47 15.48 -13.33
N ASP A 58 -14.36 14.18 -13.60
CA ASP A 58 -14.53 13.09 -12.62
C ASP A 58 -13.18 12.54 -12.09
N ILE A 59 -12.07 13.27 -12.36
CA ILE A 59 -10.66 13.10 -11.94
C ILE A 59 -9.75 12.40 -12.96
N ALA A 60 -8.78 13.19 -13.47
CA ALA A 60 -7.37 12.83 -13.50
C ALA A 60 -6.52 14.12 -13.55
N PHE A 61 -5.77 14.39 -12.48
CA PHE A 61 -4.64 15.32 -12.50
C PHE A 61 -3.45 14.61 -13.15
N ALA A 62 -2.63 15.32 -13.93
CA ALA A 62 -1.40 14.73 -14.47
C ALA A 62 -0.38 14.60 -13.35
N GLY A 63 0.27 13.44 -13.32
CA GLY A 63 1.31 13.13 -12.38
C GLY A 63 2.00 11.84 -12.78
N THR A 64 3.23 11.73 -12.32
CA THR A 64 4.06 10.53 -12.47
C THR A 64 4.17 9.84 -11.13
N ALA A 65 4.05 8.52 -11.10
CA ALA A 65 4.33 7.76 -9.89
C ALA A 65 5.84 7.68 -9.68
N VAL A 66 6.25 7.96 -8.45
CA VAL A 66 7.65 7.96 -8.03
C VAL A 66 7.87 6.72 -7.16
N PRO A 67 8.86 5.87 -7.51
CA PRO A 67 9.06 4.56 -6.89
C PRO A 67 9.80 4.60 -5.55
N GLU A 68 10.26 5.77 -5.10
CA GLU A 68 11.20 5.90 -3.99
C GLU A 68 10.68 6.88 -2.93
N ARG A 69 11.25 6.76 -1.72
CA ARG A 69 10.99 7.65 -0.57
C ARG A 69 9.52 7.75 -0.18
N ALA A 70 8.69 6.78 -0.58
CA ALA A 70 7.32 6.67 -0.10
C ALA A 70 7.29 5.80 1.15
N ASN A 71 6.45 6.20 2.10
CA ASN A 71 6.20 5.44 3.33
C ASN A 71 5.00 4.52 3.13
N CYS A 72 5.09 3.30 3.64
CA CYS A 72 3.92 2.52 3.99
C CYS A 72 4.11 1.99 5.39
N ASP A 73 3.69 2.76 6.39
CA ASP A 73 3.99 2.46 7.78
C ASP A 73 2.76 2.01 8.54
N SER A 74 2.97 1.22 9.60
CA SER A 74 1.94 0.88 10.58
C SER A 74 0.67 0.31 9.92
N ALA A 75 -0.50 0.94 10.08
CA ALA A 75 -1.76 0.51 9.47
C ALA A 75 -1.73 0.43 7.92
N CYS A 76 -0.82 1.12 7.23
CA CYS A 76 -0.67 1.01 5.77
C CYS A 76 -0.32 -0.43 5.34
N GLN A 77 0.44 -1.16 6.16
CA GLN A 77 0.89 -2.52 5.88
C GLN A 77 -0.26 -3.49 5.61
N TYR A 78 -1.42 -3.24 6.22
CA TYR A 78 -2.62 -4.05 6.04
C TYR A 78 -3.27 -3.81 4.66
N VAL A 79 -3.19 -2.57 4.16
CA VAL A 79 -3.63 -2.25 2.79
C VAL A 79 -2.69 -2.89 1.76
N LEU A 80 -1.37 -2.78 1.98
CA LEU A 80 -0.36 -3.43 1.14
C LEU A 80 -0.55 -4.95 1.12
N ALA A 81 -0.68 -5.59 2.29
CA ALA A 81 -0.88 -7.04 2.42
C ALA A 81 -2.13 -7.53 1.67
N GLY A 82 -3.17 -6.71 1.60
CA GLY A 82 -4.39 -6.99 0.85
C GLY A 82 -4.17 -7.21 -0.65
N GLY A 83 -3.11 -6.64 -1.23
CA GLY A 83 -2.81 -6.76 -2.65
C GLY A 83 -2.61 -8.21 -3.12
N THR A 84 -3.03 -8.51 -4.35
CA THR A 84 -2.74 -9.80 -5.02
C THR A 84 -1.31 -9.84 -5.54
N ARG A 85 -0.83 -8.74 -6.14
CA ARG A 85 0.59 -8.40 -6.29
C ARG A 85 0.92 -7.24 -5.36
N ARG A 86 2.06 -7.33 -4.69
CA ARG A 86 2.53 -6.39 -3.67
C ARG A 86 3.96 -6.02 -3.97
N ILE A 87 4.19 -4.78 -4.36
CA ILE A 87 5.49 -4.33 -4.89
C ILE A 87 5.99 -3.13 -4.10
N ALA A 88 7.25 -3.17 -3.68
CA ALA A 88 7.90 -2.00 -3.08
C ALA A 88 9.38 -1.98 -3.48
N SER A 89 9.83 -0.80 -3.87
CA SER A 89 11.25 -0.53 -4.16
C SER A 89 12.10 -0.64 -2.89
N PRO A 90 13.39 -1.02 -3.00
CA PRO A 90 14.34 -0.92 -1.89
C PRO A 90 14.54 0.49 -1.33
N TYR A 91 14.07 1.52 -2.03
CA TYR A 91 14.16 2.92 -1.61
C TYR A 91 12.88 3.44 -0.92
N ASN A 92 11.90 2.58 -0.70
CA ASN A 92 10.70 2.90 0.09
C ASN A 92 10.86 2.46 1.54
N TYR A 93 10.06 3.07 2.42
CA TYR A 93 10.03 2.76 3.84
C TYR A 93 8.83 1.86 4.14
N LEU A 94 9.08 0.71 4.73
CA LEU A 94 8.08 -0.26 5.16
C LEU A 94 8.15 -0.39 6.68
N GLY A 95 7.61 0.60 7.38
CA GLY A 95 7.72 0.72 8.82
C GLY A 95 6.75 -0.18 9.58
N VAL A 96 7.29 -0.98 10.51
CA VAL A 96 6.52 -1.73 11.50
C VAL A 96 6.82 -1.25 12.93
N HIS A 97 5.79 -1.23 13.76
CA HIS A 97 5.90 -0.98 15.20
C HIS A 97 4.67 -1.54 15.92
N LYS A 98 4.75 -1.67 17.25
CA LYS A 98 3.61 -2.12 18.06
C LYS A 98 2.47 -1.09 18.00
N PRO A 99 1.21 -1.50 17.77
CA PRO A 99 0.10 -0.57 17.55
C PRO A 99 -0.36 0.19 18.82
N PHE A 100 0.26 -0.07 19.98
CA PHE A 100 -0.12 0.51 21.27
C PHE A 100 0.92 1.50 21.81
N LYS A 101 0.43 2.56 22.48
CA LYS A 101 1.29 3.49 23.21
C LYS A 101 1.79 2.86 24.53
N PRO A 102 2.99 3.22 25.03
CA PRO A 102 3.60 2.65 26.23
C PRO A 102 2.77 2.72 27.54
N ASN A 103 1.75 3.59 27.62
CA ASN A 103 1.03 3.90 28.88
C ASN A 103 -0.43 3.43 28.92
N GLN A 104 -0.81 2.43 28.11
CA GLN A 104 -2.12 1.78 28.24
C GLN A 104 -2.00 0.54 29.14
N ASN A 105 -3.09 0.01 29.71
CA ASN A 105 -3.10 -1.32 30.33
C ASN A 105 -2.98 -2.36 29.19
N VAL A 106 -1.75 -2.53 28.68
CA VAL A 106 -1.51 -3.06 27.33
C VAL A 106 -1.68 -4.57 27.27
N GLU A 107 -1.42 -5.31 28.36
CA GLU A 107 -1.30 -6.78 28.28
C GLU A 107 -2.58 -7.47 27.78
N LYS A 108 -3.75 -7.15 28.38
CA LYS A 108 -5.04 -7.72 27.95
C LYS A 108 -5.40 -7.29 26.52
N ALA A 109 -5.08 -6.05 26.15
CA ALA A 109 -5.32 -5.54 24.80
C ALA A 109 -4.39 -6.20 23.76
N VAL A 110 -3.11 -6.40 24.09
CA VAL A 110 -2.14 -7.13 23.27
C VAL A 110 -2.58 -8.57 23.07
N ALA A 111 -2.94 -9.27 24.15
CA ALA A 111 -3.38 -10.66 24.09
C ALA A 111 -4.60 -10.84 23.18
N ARG A 112 -5.49 -9.83 23.10
CA ARG A 112 -6.65 -9.84 22.22
C ARG A 112 -6.32 -9.45 20.77
N VAL A 113 -5.51 -8.41 20.58
CA VAL A 113 -5.27 -7.83 19.25
C VAL A 113 -4.21 -8.58 18.47
N LYS A 114 -3.14 -9.04 19.13
CA LYS A 114 -2.01 -9.68 18.46
C LYS A 114 -2.42 -10.92 17.64
N PRO A 115 -3.27 -11.85 18.14
CA PRO A 115 -3.76 -12.96 17.33
C PRO A 115 -4.56 -12.50 16.11
N MET A 116 -5.47 -11.53 16.28
CA MET A 116 -6.27 -10.97 15.18
C MET A 116 -5.39 -10.41 14.05
N LEU A 117 -4.26 -9.76 14.38
CA LEU A 117 -3.33 -9.26 13.37
C LEU A 117 -2.59 -10.39 12.65
N LYS A 118 -2.19 -11.43 13.39
CA LYS A 118 -1.59 -12.63 12.81
C LYS A 118 -2.56 -13.36 11.88
N ASP A 119 -3.83 -13.47 12.27
CA ASP A 119 -4.88 -14.09 11.47
C ASP A 119 -5.07 -13.31 10.17
N PHE A 120 -5.13 -11.98 10.24
CA PHE A 120 -5.21 -11.16 9.03
C PHE A 120 -4.02 -11.35 8.11
N PHE A 121 -2.78 -11.29 8.61
CA PHE A 121 -1.61 -11.49 7.76
C PHE A 121 -1.57 -12.90 7.15
N SER A 122 -1.97 -13.91 7.92
CA SER A 122 -2.10 -15.29 7.43
C SER A 122 -3.17 -15.40 6.33
N GLU A 123 -4.35 -14.79 6.53
CA GLU A 123 -5.43 -14.67 5.54
C GLU A 123 -4.92 -14.06 4.23
N MET A 124 -4.02 -13.08 4.32
CA MET A 124 -3.40 -12.39 3.17
C MET A 124 -2.17 -13.11 2.59
N ASN A 125 -1.82 -14.30 3.08
CA ASN A 125 -0.61 -15.04 2.70
C ASN A 125 0.69 -14.23 2.95
N VAL A 126 0.75 -13.57 4.10
CA VAL A 126 1.93 -12.95 4.69
C VAL A 126 2.32 -13.80 5.90
N ASP A 127 3.62 -13.99 6.14
CA ASP A 127 4.10 -14.65 7.34
C ASP A 127 3.67 -13.85 8.59
N PRO A 128 2.85 -14.43 9.48
CA PRO A 128 2.33 -13.74 10.65
C PRO A 128 3.41 -13.36 11.68
N THR A 129 4.64 -13.86 11.56
CA THR A 129 5.75 -13.49 12.45
C THR A 129 6.21 -12.04 12.26
N ILE A 130 5.81 -11.36 11.18
CA ILE A 130 5.95 -9.90 11.04
C ILE A 130 5.27 -9.14 12.20
N VAL A 131 4.19 -9.70 12.75
CA VAL A 131 3.52 -9.14 13.94
C VAL A 131 4.41 -9.28 15.16
N ASP A 132 5.12 -10.39 15.33
CA ASP A 132 6.05 -10.57 16.45
C ASP A 132 7.18 -9.54 16.39
N LEU A 133 7.73 -9.30 15.18
CA LEU A 133 8.70 -8.24 14.95
C LEU A 133 8.14 -6.86 15.35
N ALA A 134 6.93 -6.52 14.89
CA ALA A 134 6.28 -5.25 15.22
C ALA A 134 6.13 -5.04 16.74
N TYR A 135 5.72 -6.09 17.47
CA TYR A 135 5.57 -6.02 18.94
C TYR A 135 6.90 -5.97 19.69
N ALA A 136 7.97 -6.55 19.14
CA ALA A 136 9.31 -6.47 19.69
C ALA A 136 9.95 -5.08 19.47
N SER A 137 9.52 -4.35 18.45
CA SER A 137 10.02 -3.00 18.16
C SER A 137 9.60 -1.97 19.20
N THR A 138 10.57 -1.19 19.71
CA THR A 138 10.36 -0.06 20.62
C THR A 138 10.11 1.26 19.91
N LYS A 139 10.50 1.36 18.64
CA LYS A 139 10.34 2.48 17.72
C LYS A 139 9.97 1.96 16.33
N MET A 140 9.64 2.86 15.40
CA MET A 140 9.47 2.47 14.00
C MET A 140 10.71 1.73 13.51
N THR A 141 10.49 0.55 12.92
CA THR A 141 11.54 -0.30 12.34
C THR A 141 11.19 -0.54 10.89
N ASP A 142 12.01 -0.05 9.97
CA ASP A 142 11.81 -0.30 8.54
C ASP A 142 12.30 -1.70 8.16
N LEU A 143 11.47 -2.43 7.41
CA LEU A 143 11.86 -3.69 6.82
C LEU A 143 12.81 -3.46 5.65
N THR A 144 13.90 -4.22 5.60
CA THR A 144 14.69 -4.34 4.37
C THR A 144 13.88 -5.04 3.28
N SER A 145 14.22 -4.85 2.00
CA SER A 145 13.57 -5.57 0.89
C SER A 145 13.64 -7.09 1.06
N LYS A 146 14.74 -7.60 1.63
CA LYS A 146 14.89 -9.02 1.96
C LYS A 146 13.88 -9.44 3.02
N GLN A 147 13.78 -8.73 4.14
CA GLN A 147 12.79 -9.05 5.18
C GLN A 147 11.36 -8.94 4.65
N ALA A 148 11.05 -7.91 3.85
CA ALA A 148 9.73 -7.75 3.24
C ALA A 148 9.39 -8.95 2.32
N THR A 149 10.37 -9.51 1.62
CA THR A 149 10.20 -10.71 0.80
C THR A 149 10.10 -11.97 1.66
N ASP A 150 10.95 -12.12 2.67
CA ASP A 150 10.99 -13.29 3.56
C ASP A 150 9.67 -13.42 4.35
N PHE A 151 9.13 -12.32 4.86
CA PHE A 151 7.79 -12.29 5.46
C PHE A 151 6.67 -12.42 4.43
N ARG A 152 6.99 -12.44 3.13
CA ARG A 152 6.03 -12.39 2.02
C ARG A 152 5.12 -11.16 2.09
N LEU A 153 5.55 -10.06 2.70
CA LEU A 153 4.81 -8.81 2.71
C LEU A 153 4.76 -8.21 1.30
N ILE A 154 5.87 -8.26 0.56
CA ILE A 154 5.88 -8.06 -0.89
C ILE A 154 5.87 -9.42 -1.58
N THR A 155 5.19 -9.51 -2.72
CA THR A 155 5.16 -10.75 -3.53
C THR A 155 6.35 -10.85 -4.47
N GLU A 156 6.90 -9.69 -4.84
CA GLU A 156 8.01 -9.59 -5.79
C GLU A 156 8.77 -8.27 -5.56
N PRO A 157 10.09 -8.25 -5.79
CA PRO A 157 10.85 -7.02 -5.90
C PRO A 157 10.43 -6.23 -7.15
N GLY A 158 10.52 -4.91 -7.07
CA GLY A 158 10.22 -4.02 -8.19
C GLY A 158 9.75 -2.68 -7.67
N ASP A 159 9.04 -1.94 -8.51
CA ASP A 159 8.48 -0.66 -8.14
C ASP A 159 7.13 -0.37 -8.83
N VAL A 160 6.65 0.87 -8.69
CA VAL A 160 5.36 1.31 -9.27
C VAL A 160 5.28 1.09 -10.78
N PHE A 161 6.39 1.16 -11.52
CA PHE A 161 6.44 0.99 -12.96
C PHE A 161 6.07 -0.43 -13.40
N ASN A 162 6.26 -1.45 -12.56
CA ASN A 162 5.76 -2.81 -12.82
C ASN A 162 4.23 -2.88 -13.00
N LEU A 163 3.48 -1.89 -12.50
CA LEU A 163 2.02 -1.82 -12.60
C LEU A 163 1.51 -0.75 -13.56
N MET A 164 2.32 0.26 -13.88
CA MET A 164 1.83 1.45 -14.59
C MET A 164 2.76 2.06 -15.64
N ALA A 165 3.92 1.45 -15.92
CA ALA A 165 4.73 1.85 -17.06
C ALA A 165 3.94 1.72 -18.36
N VAL A 166 4.28 2.51 -19.38
CA VAL A 166 3.62 2.46 -20.69
C VAL A 166 3.69 1.05 -21.29
N ASP A 167 4.78 0.32 -21.05
CA ASP A 167 4.95 -1.06 -21.53
C ASP A 167 3.96 -2.07 -20.91
N VAL A 168 3.37 -1.77 -19.75
CA VAL A 168 2.29 -2.59 -19.16
C VAL A 168 1.10 -2.68 -20.11
N CYS A 169 0.87 -1.66 -20.94
CA CYS A 169 -0.22 -1.64 -21.93
C CYS A 169 0.02 -2.52 -23.17
N LYS A 170 1.15 -3.24 -23.22
CA LYS A 170 1.42 -4.27 -24.23
C LYS A 170 1.01 -5.68 -23.75
N GLN A 171 0.60 -5.83 -22.48
CA GLN A 171 0.24 -7.14 -21.90
C GLN A 171 -1.13 -7.64 -22.40
N VAL A 172 -1.30 -8.97 -22.38
CA VAL A 172 -2.55 -9.67 -22.72
C VAL A 172 -2.97 -10.53 -21.52
N PRO A 173 -4.20 -10.36 -20.98
CA PRO A 173 -5.21 -9.37 -21.37
C PRO A 173 -4.77 -7.93 -21.08
N LEU A 174 -5.31 -6.97 -21.85
CA LEU A 174 -4.98 -5.54 -21.68
C LEU A 174 -5.35 -5.08 -20.26
N PRO A 175 -4.38 -4.57 -19.47
CA PRO A 175 -4.67 -4.09 -18.11
C PRO A 175 -5.66 -2.93 -18.11
N GLU A 176 -6.62 -2.94 -17.18
CA GLU A 176 -7.71 -1.96 -17.17
C GLU A 176 -7.25 -0.52 -16.88
N ASN A 177 -6.03 -0.31 -16.39
CA ASN A 177 -5.42 1.01 -16.22
C ASN A 177 -4.87 1.61 -17.51
N CYS A 178 -4.82 0.85 -18.61
CA CYS A 178 -4.42 1.32 -19.93
C CYS A 178 -5.59 1.98 -20.65
N ILE A 179 -5.59 3.32 -20.65
CA ILE A 179 -6.61 4.12 -21.32
C ILE A 179 -5.94 5.16 -22.22
N THR A 180 -6.49 5.37 -23.41
CA THR A 180 -6.13 6.53 -24.23
C THR A 180 -6.82 7.76 -23.65
N ARG A 181 -6.02 8.73 -23.21
CA ARG A 181 -6.54 10.03 -22.77
C ARG A 181 -6.64 10.94 -23.98
N THR A 182 -7.84 11.09 -24.54
CA THR A 182 -8.11 12.18 -25.47
C THR A 182 -8.26 13.47 -24.67
N GLY A 183 -7.41 14.47 -24.94
CA GLY A 183 -7.58 15.81 -24.36
C GLY A 183 -8.95 16.39 -24.71
N LYS A 184 -9.45 17.29 -23.87
CA LYS A 184 -10.49 18.23 -24.30
C LYS A 184 -9.90 19.27 -25.23
#